data_AF-A0A6G7P379-F1
#
_entry.id   AF-A0A6G7P379-F1
#
_cell.length_a   1.000
_cell.length_b   1.000
_cell.length_c   1.000
_cell.angle_alpha   90.00
_cell.angle_beta   90.00
_cell.angle_gamma   90.00
#
_symmetry.space_group_name_H-M   'P 1'
#
loop_
_entity.id
_entity.type
_entity.pdbx_description
1 polymer ?
#
loop_
_entity_poly.entity_id
_entity_poly.type
_entity_poly.pdbx_seq_one_letter_code
_entity_poly.pdbx_strand_id
1 'polypeptide(L)'
;MSRALPKYNKRRVATIGGAAAVVLSGALIAGSALAGETSGNTSAARPLASTGSISCPDVASRLPAVPASAKAEVDRNLALLRTQIAEADKRLAETVGQGGPDFVQNAILGPLASKRTAALDRIAIAIGRTTTKPQGLGSLATCTMR
;
A
#
# COMPACT_ATOMS: atom_id res chain seq x y z
N MET A 1 -38.85 -36.70 -8.45
CA MET A 1 -38.33 -37.17 -9.75
C MET A 1 -37.97 -35.94 -10.58
N SER A 2 -36.84 -35.97 -11.30
CA SER A 2 -36.32 -34.90 -12.19
C SER A 2 -35.32 -33.89 -11.59
N ARG A 3 -34.06 -34.32 -11.48
CA ARG A 3 -32.90 -33.43 -11.67
C ARG A 3 -31.91 -34.15 -12.60
N ALA A 4 -31.96 -33.81 -13.88
CA ALA A 4 -31.04 -34.32 -14.89
C ALA A 4 -29.96 -33.26 -15.19
N LEU A 5 -28.73 -33.61 -14.81
CA LEU A 5 -27.41 -33.35 -15.42
C LEU A 5 -26.98 -31.91 -15.77
N PRO A 6 -25.75 -31.55 -15.36
CA PRO A 6 -24.78 -31.07 -16.35
C PRO A 6 -23.64 -32.07 -16.57
N LYS A 7 -23.49 -32.45 -17.85
CA LYS A 7 -22.38 -33.24 -18.39
C LYS A 7 -21.05 -32.52 -18.17
N TYR A 8 -20.19 -33.05 -17.32
CA TYR A 8 -18.81 -32.62 -17.22
C TYR A 8 -17.98 -33.31 -18.32
N ASN A 9 -17.94 -32.69 -19.50
CA ASN A 9 -17.15 -33.20 -20.61
C ASN A 9 -15.67 -32.83 -20.43
N LYS A 10 -14.90 -33.88 -20.14
CA LYS A 10 -13.45 -33.95 -20.23
C LYS A 10 -12.94 -33.46 -21.60
N ARG A 11 -11.87 -32.66 -21.53
CA ARG A 11 -10.75 -32.54 -22.49
C ARG A 11 -11.05 -31.80 -23.81
N ARG A 12 -10.32 -30.70 -24.03
CA ARG A 12 -9.27 -30.66 -25.07
C ARG A 12 -8.34 -29.46 -24.88
N VAL A 13 -7.07 -29.80 -24.69
CA VAL A 13 -5.89 -28.96 -24.85
C VAL A 13 -5.83 -28.47 -26.30
N ALA A 14 -5.61 -27.17 -26.52
CA ALA A 14 -5.03 -26.61 -27.74
C ALA A 14 -4.72 -25.11 -27.55
N THR A 15 -3.55 -24.76 -26.99
CA THR A 15 -2.94 -23.46 -27.24
C THR A 15 -1.71 -23.68 -28.11
N ILE A 16 -1.90 -23.43 -29.40
CA ILE A 16 -0.92 -23.47 -30.47
C ILE A 16 -0.20 -22.11 -30.50
N GLY A 17 1.13 -22.16 -30.51
CA GLY A 17 1.99 -21.36 -31.39
C GLY A 17 2.14 -19.85 -31.12
N GLY A 18 3.36 -19.44 -30.77
CA GLY A 18 3.76 -18.03 -30.81
C GLY A 18 5.12 -17.76 -30.16
N ALA A 19 6.18 -18.38 -30.69
CA ALA A 19 7.55 -18.02 -30.36
C ALA A 19 7.93 -16.74 -31.12
N ALA A 20 8.26 -15.67 -30.40
CA ALA A 20 9.05 -14.57 -30.94
C ALA A 20 10.36 -14.52 -30.13
N ALA A 21 11.40 -15.09 -30.71
CA ALA A 21 12.77 -14.97 -30.23
C ALA A 21 13.27 -13.55 -30.52
N VAL A 22 13.67 -12.81 -29.49
CA VAL A 22 14.50 -11.60 -29.65
C VAL A 22 15.88 -11.98 -29.12
N VAL A 23 16.76 -12.36 -30.05
CA VAL A 23 18.20 -12.48 -29.81
C VAL A 23 18.86 -11.34 -30.58
N LEU A 24 19.27 -10.30 -29.85
CA LEU A 24 20.29 -9.36 -30.29
C LEU A 24 21.41 -9.46 -29.25
N SER A 25 22.38 -10.31 -29.54
CA SER A 25 23.63 -10.44 -28.78
C SER A 25 24.59 -9.30 -29.16
N GLY A 26 25.23 -8.71 -28.14
CA GLY A 26 26.40 -7.84 -28.26
C GLY A 26 26.21 -6.53 -27.48
N ALA A 27 27.02 -6.13 -26.50
CA ALA A 27 28.30 -6.63 -26.01
C ALA A 27 28.44 -6.28 -24.51
N LEU A 28 29.26 -7.04 -23.82
CA LEU A 28 29.55 -6.92 -22.40
C LEU A 28 30.85 -6.12 -22.17
N ILE A 29 30.78 -5.19 -21.21
CA ILE A 29 31.80 -4.77 -20.22
C ILE A 29 32.73 -3.57 -20.51
N ALA A 30 32.77 -2.71 -19.48
CA ALA A 30 33.84 -1.87 -18.95
C ALA A 30 34.09 -0.44 -19.48
N GLY A 31 34.01 0.49 -18.52
CA GLY A 31 35.06 1.49 -18.35
C GLY A 31 34.82 2.84 -19.00
N SER A 32 33.78 3.56 -18.61
CA SER A 32 33.76 5.02 -18.82
C SER A 32 34.61 5.68 -17.74
N ALA A 33 35.88 5.83 -18.09
CA ALA A 33 36.80 6.76 -17.47
C ALA A 33 36.14 8.15 -17.32
N LEU A 34 36.45 8.82 -16.22
CA LEU A 34 36.18 10.24 -16.00
C LEU A 34 36.79 11.05 -17.16
N ALA A 35 35.95 11.65 -17.99
CA ALA A 35 36.30 12.80 -18.81
C ALA A 35 35.29 13.89 -18.43
N GLY A 36 35.72 14.75 -17.51
CA GLY A 36 34.93 15.89 -17.06
C GLY A 36 35.04 17.02 -18.07
N GLU A 37 33.91 17.69 -18.33
CA GLU A 37 33.87 19.09 -18.77
C GLU A 37 32.69 19.81 -18.07
N THR A 38 33.06 20.52 -17.01
CA THR A 38 32.70 21.92 -16.67
C THR A 38 31.22 22.34 -16.57
N SER A 39 30.88 22.62 -15.30
CA SER A 39 30.17 23.80 -14.81
C SER A 39 28.69 23.96 -15.12
N GLY A 40 27.89 23.48 -14.16
CA GLY A 40 26.50 23.86 -14.01
C GLY A 40 25.89 23.17 -12.80
N ASN A 41 26.23 23.66 -11.60
CA ASN A 41 25.54 23.37 -10.35
C ASN A 41 24.94 21.96 -10.26
N THR A 42 25.79 20.93 -10.18
CA THR A 42 25.38 19.65 -9.61
C THR A 42 25.14 19.88 -8.12
N SER A 43 24.00 20.48 -7.80
CA SER A 43 23.26 20.06 -6.63
C SER A 43 23.19 18.56 -6.77
N ALA A 44 24.06 17.88 -6.02
CA ALA A 44 24.02 16.44 -5.89
C ALA A 44 22.54 16.09 -5.79
N ALA A 45 22.02 15.41 -6.80
CA ALA A 45 20.77 14.69 -6.67
C ALA A 45 21.08 13.62 -5.65
N ARG A 46 21.06 14.03 -4.38
CA ARG A 46 21.20 13.21 -3.21
C ARG A 46 20.19 12.10 -3.47
N PRO A 47 20.63 10.84 -3.60
CA PRO A 47 19.66 9.78 -3.57
C PRO A 47 19.08 9.85 -2.16
N LEU A 48 17.96 10.55 -1.99
CA LEU A 48 17.06 10.36 -0.86
C LEU A 48 16.38 9.00 -1.08
N ALA A 49 17.17 7.96 -1.20
CA ALA A 49 16.80 6.63 -0.75
C ALA A 49 17.00 6.63 0.79
N SER A 50 16.45 7.63 1.48
CA SER A 50 16.08 7.39 2.87
C SER A 50 14.91 6.43 2.75
N THR A 51 15.08 5.22 3.26
CA THR A 51 13.99 4.30 3.56
C THR A 51 13.06 5.03 4.52
N GLY A 52 12.17 5.88 3.98
CA GLY A 52 11.18 6.58 4.76
C GLY A 52 10.31 5.55 5.46
N SER A 53 9.86 5.86 6.66
CA SER A 53 8.90 5.04 7.39
C SER A 53 7.55 5.72 7.36
N ILE A 54 6.47 4.94 7.25
CA ILE A 54 5.12 5.49 7.32
C ILE A 54 4.76 5.68 8.78
N SER A 55 4.52 6.93 9.15
CA SER A 55 4.13 7.33 10.49
C SER A 55 2.66 7.76 10.49
N CYS A 56 1.85 6.98 11.19
CA CYS A 56 0.42 7.24 11.33
C CYS A 56 0.09 7.74 12.74
N PRO A 57 -0.86 8.69 12.90
CA PRO A 57 -1.37 9.08 14.20
C PRO A 57 -1.92 7.87 14.96
N ASP A 58 -1.64 7.81 16.26
CA ASP A 58 -2.27 6.81 17.12
C ASP A 58 -3.75 7.12 17.32
N VAL A 59 -4.57 6.12 17.02
CA VAL A 59 -6.02 6.19 17.11
C VAL A 59 -6.47 5.74 18.49
N ALA A 60 -5.81 4.73 19.07
CA ALA A 60 -6.23 4.13 20.33
C ALA A 60 -6.24 5.15 21.48
N SER A 61 -5.21 5.99 21.56
CA SER A 61 -5.11 7.05 22.56
C SER A 61 -6.05 8.25 22.33
N ARG A 62 -6.67 8.35 21.15
CA ARG A 62 -7.60 9.45 20.77
C ARG A 62 -9.06 9.02 20.81
N LEU A 63 -9.33 7.73 20.99
CA LEU A 63 -10.69 7.23 21.13
C LEU A 63 -11.27 7.59 22.50
N PRO A 64 -12.58 7.93 22.59
CA PRO A 64 -13.26 8.09 23.86
C PRO A 64 -13.39 6.73 24.56
N ALA A 65 -13.98 6.72 25.76
CA ALA A 65 -14.28 5.50 26.49
C ALA A 65 -15.05 4.50 25.59
N VAL A 66 -14.40 3.39 25.26
CA VAL A 66 -14.99 2.35 24.41
C VAL A 66 -15.82 1.42 25.29
N PRO A 67 -17.15 1.33 25.09
CA PRO A 67 -18.00 0.42 25.86
C PRO A 67 -17.63 -1.04 25.58
N ALA A 68 -17.79 -1.90 26.60
CA ALA A 68 -17.37 -3.31 26.55
C ALA A 68 -18.01 -4.08 25.39
N SER A 69 -19.25 -3.76 25.03
CA SER A 69 -19.98 -4.35 23.90
C SER A 69 -19.37 -4.04 22.52
N ALA A 70 -18.71 -2.90 22.36
CA ALA A 70 -18.04 -2.49 21.12
C ALA A 70 -16.56 -2.87 21.07
N LYS A 71 -15.96 -3.22 22.22
CA LYS A 71 -14.51 -3.41 22.38
C LYS A 71 -13.91 -4.41 21.39
N ALA A 72 -14.54 -5.58 21.23
CA ALA A 72 -14.06 -6.60 20.29
C ALA A 72 -14.11 -6.14 18.83
N GLU A 73 -15.09 -5.33 18.44
CA GLU A 73 -15.18 -4.78 17.08
C GLU A 73 -14.12 -3.69 16.86
N VAL A 74 -13.93 -2.80 17.85
CA VAL A 74 -12.88 -1.78 17.82
C VAL A 74 -11.49 -2.42 17.73
N ASP A 75 -11.19 -3.41 18.57
CA ASP A 75 -9.89 -4.06 18.62
C ASP A 75 -9.56 -4.77 17.28
N ARG A 76 -10.55 -5.39 16.62
CA ARG A 76 -10.39 -5.96 15.26
C ARG A 76 -10.06 -4.88 14.22
N ASN A 77 -10.73 -3.74 14.25
CA ASN A 77 -10.45 -2.65 13.31
C ASN A 77 -9.09 -1.99 13.60
N LEU A 78 -8.68 -1.88 14.86
CA LEU A 78 -7.33 -1.41 15.23
C LEU A 78 -6.24 -2.37 14.75
N ALA A 79 -6.47 -3.69 14.82
CA ALA A 79 -5.57 -4.68 14.25
C ALA A 79 -5.49 -4.55 12.72
N LEU A 80 -6.63 -4.38 12.03
CA LEU A 80 -6.68 -4.16 10.58
C LEU A 80 -5.89 -2.90 10.18
N LEU A 81 -6.02 -1.81 10.93
CA LEU A 81 -5.25 -0.58 10.70
C LEU A 81 -3.74 -0.85 10.76
N ARG A 82 -3.26 -1.63 11.74
CA ARG A 82 -1.84 -2.02 11.83
C ARG A 82 -1.38 -2.85 10.64
N THR A 83 -2.19 -3.81 10.19
CA THR A 83 -1.89 -4.62 9.00
C THR A 83 -1.76 -3.75 7.75
N GLN A 84 -2.66 -2.77 7.56
CA GLN A 84 -2.61 -1.87 6.42
C GLN A 84 -1.35 -0.99 6.40
N ILE A 85 -0.88 -0.55 7.58
CA ILE A 85 0.38 0.19 7.71
C ILE A 85 1.55 -0.70 7.32
N ALA A 86 1.64 -1.92 7.87
CA ALA A 86 2.71 -2.86 7.55
C ALA A 86 2.77 -3.23 6.06
N GLU A 87 1.61 -3.39 5.41
CA GLU A 87 1.51 -3.60 3.96
C GLU A 87 2.04 -2.38 3.18
N ALA A 88 1.70 -1.17 3.63
CA ALA A 88 2.16 0.05 3.00
C ALA A 88 3.67 0.28 3.20
N ASP A 89 4.22 0.00 4.39
CA ASP A 89 5.65 0.05 4.68
C ASP A 89 6.43 -0.97 3.82
N LYS A 90 5.89 -2.19 3.69
CA LYS A 90 6.48 -3.20 2.80
C LYS A 90 6.52 -2.71 1.35
N ARG A 91 5.41 -2.16 0.84
CA ARG A 91 5.36 -1.60 -0.51
C ARG A 91 6.31 -0.42 -0.67
N LEU A 92 6.45 0.42 0.36
CA LEU A 92 7.39 1.54 0.36
C LEU A 92 8.82 1.02 0.22
N ALA A 93 9.21 0.03 1.02
CA ALA A 93 10.53 -0.60 0.95
C ALA A 93 10.81 -1.25 -0.43
N GLU A 94 9.82 -1.92 -1.01
CA GLU A 94 9.95 -2.57 -2.34
C GLU A 94 10.02 -1.56 -3.50
N THR A 95 9.53 -0.34 -3.31
CA THR A 95 9.47 0.70 -4.36
C THR A 95 10.46 1.84 -4.15
N VAL A 96 11.35 1.76 -3.14
CA VAL A 96 12.39 2.78 -2.95
C VAL A 96 13.28 2.85 -4.19
N GLY A 97 13.39 4.06 -4.77
CA GLY A 97 14.14 4.29 -6.00
C GLY A 97 13.40 3.93 -7.30
N GLN A 98 12.16 3.42 -7.20
CA GLN A 98 11.29 3.14 -8.34
C GLN A 98 10.06 4.06 -8.27
N GLY A 99 9.99 5.02 -9.19
CA GLY A 99 8.92 6.02 -9.23
C GLY A 99 9.40 7.38 -8.75
N GLY A 100 8.95 8.43 -9.45
CA GLY A 100 9.34 9.82 -9.17
C GLY A 100 8.91 10.31 -7.79
N PRO A 101 9.20 11.58 -7.47
CA PRO A 101 9.01 12.15 -6.13
C PRO A 101 7.58 11.99 -5.57
N ASP A 102 6.56 11.94 -6.44
CA ASP A 102 5.16 11.84 -6.03
C ASP A 102 4.61 10.40 -5.99
N PHE A 103 5.41 9.38 -6.34
CA PHE A 103 4.92 8.00 -6.41
C PHE A 103 4.44 7.49 -5.05
N VAL A 104 5.24 7.68 -3.99
CA VAL A 104 4.88 7.29 -2.62
C VAL A 104 3.58 7.98 -2.19
N GLN A 105 3.44 9.26 -2.52
CA GLN A 105 2.30 10.04 -2.10
C GLN A 105 1.00 9.59 -2.78
N ASN A 106 1.05 9.30 -4.08
CA ASN A 106 -0.12 8.91 -4.88
C ASN A 106 -0.46 7.41 -4.78
N ALA A 107 0.55 6.54 -4.79
CA ALA A 107 0.36 5.09 -4.90
C ALA A 107 0.41 4.35 -3.56
N ILE A 108 0.95 4.96 -2.51
CA ILE A 108 1.09 4.35 -1.19
C ILE A 108 0.23 5.10 -0.17
N LEU A 109 0.52 6.38 0.06
CA LEU A 109 -0.14 7.16 1.10
C LEU A 109 -1.60 7.50 0.78
N GLY A 110 -1.93 7.77 -0.49
CA GLY A 110 -3.31 8.00 -0.93
C GLY A 110 -4.24 6.81 -0.62
N PRO A 111 -3.97 5.60 -1.14
CA PRO A 111 -4.76 4.40 -0.83
C PRO A 111 -4.76 4.06 0.66
N LEU A 112 -3.65 4.26 1.36
CA LEU A 112 -3.55 4.03 2.79
C LEU A 112 -4.49 4.95 3.59
N ALA A 113 -4.53 6.24 3.26
CA ALA A 113 -5.42 7.20 3.89
C ALA A 113 -6.89 6.78 3.74
N SER A 114 -7.33 6.43 2.52
CA SER A 114 -8.70 5.97 2.27
C SER A 114 -9.05 4.69 3.04
N LYS A 115 -8.15 3.70 3.05
CA LYS A 115 -8.33 2.45 3.81
C LYS A 115 -8.45 2.72 5.32
N ARG A 116 -7.62 3.62 5.85
CA ARG A 116 -7.66 4.02 7.26
C ARG A 116 -8.93 4.79 7.61
N THR A 117 -9.36 5.73 6.77
CA THR A 117 -10.63 6.46 6.96
C THR A 117 -11.79 5.47 7.06
N ALA A 118 -11.86 4.50 6.16
CA ALA A 118 -12.92 3.48 6.19
C ALA A 118 -12.89 2.62 7.46
N ALA A 119 -11.72 2.31 8.01
CA ALA A 119 -11.62 1.59 9.28
C ALA A 119 -11.99 2.47 10.49
N LEU A 120 -11.60 3.74 10.48
CA LEU A 120 -11.97 4.73 11.50
C LEU A 120 -13.48 5.00 11.53
N ASP A 121 -14.12 5.07 10.36
CA ASP A 121 -15.57 5.20 10.25
C ASP A 121 -16.30 3.97 10.82
N ARG A 122 -15.77 2.77 10.57
CA ARG A 122 -16.31 1.54 11.18
C ARG A 122 -16.19 1.56 12.70
N ILE A 123 -15.06 2.01 13.25
CA ILE A 123 -14.87 2.20 14.70
C ILE A 123 -15.89 3.21 15.23
N ALA A 124 -16.05 4.35 14.55
CA ALA A 124 -17.01 5.38 14.95
C ALA A 124 -18.45 4.85 14.97
N ILE A 125 -18.83 4.08 13.95
CA ILE A 125 -20.15 3.45 13.86
C ILE A 125 -20.33 2.40 14.97
N ALA A 126 -19.33 1.55 15.22
CA ALA A 126 -19.39 0.53 16.27
C ALA A 126 -19.64 1.15 17.65
N ILE A 127 -18.90 2.22 17.98
CA ILE A 127 -19.10 3.00 19.20
C ILE A 127 -20.48 3.68 19.18
N GLY A 128 -20.84 4.30 18.06
CA GLY A 128 -22.10 5.02 17.83
C GLY A 128 -23.38 4.17 17.97
N ARG A 129 -23.29 2.84 17.85
CA ARG A 129 -24.41 1.92 18.12
C ARG A 129 -24.70 1.73 19.60
N THR A 130 -23.74 2.06 20.46
CA THR A 130 -23.79 1.79 21.91
C THR A 130 -23.78 3.06 22.75
N THR A 131 -23.23 4.16 22.20
CA THR A 131 -23.15 5.47 22.83
C THR A 131 -23.08 6.56 21.75
N THR A 132 -22.82 7.81 22.12
CA THR A 132 -22.65 8.92 21.17
C THR A 132 -21.50 8.64 20.21
N LYS A 133 -21.78 8.75 18.91
CA LYS A 133 -20.78 8.54 17.84
C LYS A 133 -19.64 9.56 17.95
N PRO A 134 -18.38 9.12 18.09
CA PRO A 134 -17.24 10.03 18.05
C PRO A 134 -17.12 10.70 16.68
N GLN A 135 -16.89 12.01 16.69
CA GLN A 135 -16.69 12.82 15.49
C GLN A 135 -15.20 13.10 15.29
N GLY A 136 -14.81 13.45 14.06
CA GLY A 136 -13.44 13.90 13.76
C GLY A 136 -12.38 12.80 13.67
N LEU A 137 -12.74 11.52 13.84
CA LEU A 137 -11.78 10.40 13.75
C LEU A 137 -11.10 10.31 12.37
N GLY A 138 -11.79 10.70 11.29
CA GLY A 138 -11.22 10.72 9.93
C GLY A 138 -9.99 11.61 9.79
N SER A 139 -9.83 12.65 10.63
CA SER A 139 -8.63 13.49 10.63
C SER A 139 -7.36 12.73 11.05
N LEU A 140 -7.50 11.59 11.74
CA LEU A 140 -6.41 10.71 12.17
C LEU A 140 -6.05 9.66 11.11
N ALA A 141 -6.77 9.63 9.98
CA ALA A 141 -6.54 8.67 8.92
C ALA A 141 -5.26 8.97 8.13
N THR A 142 -4.92 10.26 8.00
CA THR A 142 -3.75 10.71 7.23
C THR A 142 -2.46 10.26 7.90
N CYS A 143 -1.65 9.50 7.16
CA CYS A 143 -0.29 9.15 7.56
C CYS A 143 0.72 9.97 6.77
N THR A 144 1.88 10.20 7.36
CA THR A 144 2.98 10.91 6.73
C THR A 144 4.20 10.02 6.63
N MET A 145 5.07 10.30 5.67
CA MET A 145 6.39 9.67 5.59
C MET A 145 7.38 10.45 6.45
N ARG A 146 8.21 9.76 7.23
CA ARG A 146 9.32 10.34 8.02
C ARG A 146 10.64 9.70 7.67
#